data_AF-A0AAW1N2U9-F1
#
_entry.id   AF-A0AAW1N2U9-F1
#
_cell.length_a   1.000
_cell.length_b   1.000
_cell.length_c   1.000
_cell.angle_alpha   90.00
_cell.angle_beta   90.00
_cell.angle_gamma   90.00
#
_symmetry.space_group_name_H-M   'P 1'
#
loop_
_entity.id
_entity.type
_entity.pdbx_description
1 polymer ?
#
loop_
_entity_poly.entity_id
_entity_poly.type
_entity_poly.pdbx_seq_one_letter_code
_entity_poly.pdbx_strand_id
1 'polypeptide(L)'
;MMYFFQSKRLFQYLATVAGTFSVLATGVNLAWTSPYLPVLLNSTEIPTTPTEGAWCAVMPLIGAPPGAFISAYLSDSIGRKFTMLLLAPIVFFSFIL
;
A
#
# COMPACT_ATOMS: atom_id res chain seq x y z
N MET A 1 -2.55 4.54 40.25
CA MET A 1 -1.60 3.93 39.29
C MET A 1 -2.26 3.22 38.10
N MET A 2 -3.53 2.78 38.16
CA MET A 2 -4.20 2.04 37.06
C MET A 2 -4.69 2.90 35.88
N TYR A 3 -5.06 4.17 36.09
CA TYR A 3 -5.58 5.03 35.01
C TYR A 3 -4.54 5.45 33.96
N PHE A 4 -3.25 5.47 34.31
CA PHE A 4 -2.19 5.84 33.36
C PHE A 4 -1.98 4.77 32.27
N PHE A 5 -2.32 3.51 32.56
CA PHE A 5 -2.24 2.42 31.58
C PHE A 5 -3.43 2.37 30.62
N GLN A 6 -4.61 2.86 31.02
CA GLN A 6 -5.81 2.83 30.18
C GLN A 6 -5.70 3.80 28.98
N SER A 7 -5.18 5.01 29.23
CA SER A 7 -4.90 6.00 28.17
C SER A 7 -3.84 5.51 27.18
N LYS A 8 -2.76 4.88 27.67
CA LYS A 8 -1.70 4.30 26.81
C LYS A 8 -2.19 3.16 25.91
N ARG A 9 -3.15 2.34 26.37
CA ARG A 9 -3.73 1.25 25.56
C ARG A 9 -4.55 1.78 24.39
N LEU A 10 -5.30 2.87 24.57
CA LEU A 10 -6.05 3.51 23.47
C LEU A 10 -5.10 3.98 22.35
N PHE A 11 -3.99 4.63 22.70
CA PHE A 11 -3.00 5.04 21.71
C PHE A 11 -2.32 3.85 21.00
N GLN A 12 -2.12 2.73 21.71
CA GLN A 12 -1.63 1.49 21.09
C GLN A 12 -2.64 0.92 20.10
N TYR A 13 -3.92 0.81 20.47
CA TYR A 13 -4.96 0.35 19.55
C TYR A 13 -5.09 1.26 18.33
N LEU A 14 -5.05 2.58 18.51
CA LEU A 14 -5.08 3.55 17.40
C LEU A 14 -3.86 3.39 16.48
N ALA A 15 -2.67 3.21 17.04
CA ALA A 15 -1.45 2.99 16.25
C ALA A 15 -1.52 1.66 15.47
N THR A 16 -2.05 0.60 16.07
CA THR A 16 -2.26 -0.69 15.38
C THR A 16 -3.26 -0.55 14.25
N VAL A 17 -4.41 0.08 14.51
CA VAL A 17 -5.46 0.31 13.50
C VAL A 17 -4.91 1.14 12.33
N ALA A 18 -4.17 2.22 12.62
CA ALA A 18 -3.48 3.01 11.60
C ALA A 18 -2.49 2.14 10.79
N GLY A 19 -1.70 1.29 11.46
CA GLY A 19 -0.79 0.32 10.83
C GLY A 19 -1.49 -0.60 9.84
N THR A 20 -2.65 -1.14 10.23
CA THR A 20 -3.45 -2.03 9.37
C THR A 20 -3.96 -1.35 8.10
N PHE A 21 -4.23 -0.04 8.11
CA PHE A 21 -4.62 0.67 6.88
C PHE A 21 -3.52 0.62 5.80
N SER A 22 -2.24 0.67 6.18
CA SER A 22 -1.15 0.49 5.22
C SER A 22 -1.15 -0.91 4.61
N VAL A 23 -1.43 -1.94 5.41
CA VAL A 23 -1.54 -3.33 4.91
C VAL A 23 -2.74 -3.49 3.99
N LEU A 24 -3.88 -2.89 4.34
CA LEU A 24 -5.07 -2.87 3.48
C LEU A 24 -4.79 -2.19 2.14
N ALA A 25 -4.12 -1.03 2.15
CA ALA A 25 -3.74 -0.33 0.92
C ALA A 25 -2.84 -1.20 0.02
N THR A 26 -1.88 -1.94 0.59
CA THR A 26 -1.08 -2.91 -0.16
C THR A 26 -1.95 -4.02 -0.76
N GLY A 27 -2.91 -4.57 0.02
CA GLY A 27 -3.84 -5.58 -0.48
C GLY A 27 -4.67 -5.08 -1.67
N VAL A 28 -5.18 -3.85 -1.60
CA VAL A 28 -5.92 -3.22 -2.71
C VAL A 28 -5.00 -3.03 -3.93
N ASN A 29 -3.76 -2.59 -3.74
CA ASN A 29 -2.76 -2.45 -4.82
C ASN A 29 -2.35 -3.78 -5.48
N LEU A 30 -2.53 -4.91 -4.80
CA LEU A 30 -2.32 -6.23 -5.43
C LEU A 30 -3.58 -6.73 -6.11
N ALA A 31 -4.74 -6.43 -5.54
CA ALA A 31 -6.02 -6.96 -5.99
C ALA A 31 -6.68 -6.14 -7.12
N TRP A 32 -6.29 -4.89 -7.36
CA TRP A 32 -6.96 -4.02 -8.33
C TRP A 32 -6.98 -4.61 -9.74
N THR A 33 -5.96 -5.38 -10.14
CA THR A 33 -5.96 -5.99 -11.48
C THR A 33 -7.08 -7.02 -11.66
N SER A 34 -7.53 -7.71 -10.60
CA SER A 34 -8.55 -8.75 -10.74
C SER A 34 -9.89 -8.27 -11.33
N PRO A 35 -10.53 -7.20 -10.83
CA PRO A 35 -11.77 -6.69 -11.42
C PRO A 35 -11.53 -5.76 -12.62
N TYR A 36 -10.40 -5.04 -12.67
CA TYR A 36 -10.18 -4.02 -13.70
C TYR A 36 -9.60 -4.58 -15.00
N LEU A 37 -8.78 -5.63 -14.97
CA LEU A 37 -8.22 -6.24 -16.18
C LEU A 37 -9.30 -6.74 -17.16
N PRO A 38 -10.34 -7.49 -16.75
CA PRO A 38 -11.38 -7.92 -17.68
C PRO A 38 -12.23 -6.76 -18.21
N VAL A 39 -12.36 -5.65 -17.47
CA VAL A 39 -13.02 -4.42 -17.94
C VAL A 39 -12.17 -3.73 -18.99
N LEU A 40 -10.85 -3.62 -18.76
CA LEU A 40 -9.90 -2.99 -19.70
C LEU A 40 -9.79 -3.76 -21.02
N LEU A 41 -9.79 -5.10 -20.97
CA LEU A 41 -9.73 -5.95 -22.15
C LEU A 41 -10.99 -5.88 -23.02
N ASN A 42 -12.15 -5.54 -22.43
CA ASN A 42 -13.42 -5.39 -23.13
C ASN A 42 -13.76 -3.92 -23.47
N SER A 43 -12.95 -2.95 -23.05
CA SER A 43 -13.19 -1.53 -23.28
C SER A 43 -12.59 -1.07 -24.61
N THR A 44 -13.31 -0.20 -25.32
CA THR A 44 -12.82 0.47 -26.54
C THR A 44 -12.04 1.74 -26.27
N GLU A 45 -12.11 2.30 -25.04
CA GLU A 45 -11.45 3.56 -24.69
C GLU A 45 -9.94 3.41 -24.48
N ILE A 46 -9.51 2.26 -23.94
CA ILE A 46 -8.10 1.92 -23.73
C ILE A 46 -7.88 0.49 -24.25
N PRO A 47 -7.65 0.32 -25.57
CA PRO A 47 -7.43 -0.98 -26.16
C PRO A 47 -6.17 -1.59 -25.56
N THR A 48 -6.35 -2.53 -24.63
CA THR A 48 -5.27 -3.18 -23.91
C THR A 48 -5.18 -4.61 -24.41
N THR A 49 -3.97 -5.06 -24.76
CA THR A 49 -3.76 -6.47 -25.11
C THR A 49 -3.68 -7.35 -23.86
N PRO A 50 -4.01 -8.66 -23.95
CA PRO A 50 -3.86 -9.58 -22.82
C PRO A 50 -2.43 -9.58 -22.22
N THR A 51 -1.42 -9.39 -23.07
CA THR A 51 -0.01 -9.31 -22.66
C THR A 51 0.29 -8.05 -21.87
N GLU A 52 -0.20 -6.88 -22.31
CA GLU A 52 -0.03 -5.62 -21.58
C GLU A 52 -0.74 -5.64 -20.22
N GLY A 53 -1.94 -6.21 -20.18
CA GLY A 53 -2.66 -6.40 -18.92
C GLY A 53 -1.94 -7.34 -17.95
N ALA A 54 -1.31 -8.40 -18.45
CA ALA A 54 -0.48 -9.28 -17.64
C ALA A 54 0.74 -8.55 -17.05
N TRP A 55 1.38 -7.65 -17.81
CA TRP A 55 2.47 -6.83 -17.29
C TRP A 55 2.01 -5.95 -16.13
N CYS A 56 0.84 -5.32 -16.21
CA CYS A 56 0.27 -4.55 -15.10
C CYS A 56 0.10 -5.38 -13.82
N ALA A 57 -0.26 -6.66 -13.94
CA ALA A 57 -0.40 -7.56 -12.79
C ALA A 57 0.94 -7.98 -12.16
N VAL A 58 2.02 -8.03 -12.93
CA VAL A 58 3.35 -8.45 -12.45
C VAL A 58 4.19 -7.29 -11.93
N MET A 59 3.90 -6.04 -12.31
CA MET A 59 4.62 -4.84 -11.84
C MET A 59 4.79 -4.77 -10.31
N PRO A 60 3.77 -5.06 -9.47
CA PRO A 60 3.93 -5.07 -8.02
C PRO A 60 4.94 -6.12 -7.53
N LEU A 61 5.01 -7.28 -8.18
CA LEU A 61 5.98 -8.33 -7.83
C LEU A 61 7.41 -7.91 -8.17
N ILE A 62 7.60 -7.22 -9.30
CA ILE A 62 8.91 -6.68 -9.70
C ILE A 62 9.34 -5.55 -8.75
N GLY A 63 8.39 -4.72 -8.30
CA GLY A 63 8.64 -3.63 -7.36
C GLY A 63 8.89 -4.07 -5.91
N ALA A 64 8.45 -5.28 -5.53
CA ALA A 64 8.53 -5.73 -4.13
C ALA A 64 9.97 -5.88 -3.59
N PRO A 65 10.94 -6.52 -4.29
CA PRO A 65 12.31 -6.63 -3.81
C PRO A 65 13.00 -5.28 -3.54
N PRO A 66 13.07 -4.33 -4.50
CA PRO A 66 13.69 -3.03 -4.24
C PRO A 66 12.90 -2.22 -3.19
N GLY A 67 11.56 -2.31 -3.21
CA GLY A 67 10.71 -1.67 -2.21
C GLY A 67 11.00 -2.16 -0.79
N ALA A 68 11.23 -3.46 -0.60
CA ALA A 68 11.59 -4.04 0.69
C ALA A 68 12.91 -3.48 1.21
N PHE A 69 13.97 -3.44 0.40
CA PHE A 69 15.26 -2.87 0.80
C PHE A 69 15.16 -1.38 1.17
N ILE A 70 14.48 -0.58 0.34
CA ILE A 70 14.28 0.84 0.60
C ILE A 70 13.48 1.05 1.88
N SER A 71 12.41 0.29 2.08
CA SER A 71 11.56 0.39 3.28
C SER A 71 12.31 0.01 4.56
N ALA A 72 13.18 -1.01 4.50
CA ALA A 72 14.01 -1.42 5.63
C ALA A 72 15.02 -0.32 5.98
N TYR A 73 15.73 0.21 4.98
CA TYR A 73 16.69 1.29 5.18
C TYR A 73 16.03 2.57 5.74
N LEU A 74 14.89 2.98 5.19
CA LEU A 74 14.16 4.16 5.66
C LEU A 74 13.58 3.97 7.06
N SER A 75 13.09 2.77 7.39
CA SER A 75 12.59 2.42 8.71
C SER A 75 13.68 2.56 9.77
N ASP A 76 14.90 2.14 9.47
CA ASP A 76 16.02 2.14 10.41
C ASP A 76 16.69 3.53 10.52
N SER A 77 16.66 4.32 9.44
CA SER A 77 17.28 5.66 9.41
C SER A 77 16.40 6.76 10.03
N ILE A 78 15.13 6.86 9.63
CA ILE A 78 14.23 7.96 10.02
C ILE A 78 13.20 7.52 11.07
N GLY A 79 13.06 6.20 11.26
CA GLY A 79 12.13 5.60 12.21
C GLY A 79 10.77 5.28 11.59
N ARG A 80 10.23 4.10 11.96
CA ARG A 80 8.99 3.50 11.41
C ARG A 80 7.78 4.43 11.31
N LYS A 81 7.56 5.31 12.30
CA LYS A 81 6.43 6.26 12.31
C LYS A 81 6.54 7.28 11.17
N PHE A 82 7.72 7.87 10.98
CA PHE A 82 7.93 8.88 9.95
C PHE A 82 7.96 8.26 8.56
N THR A 83 8.54 7.06 8.42
CA THR A 83 8.50 6.30 7.17
C THR A 83 7.05 6.06 6.72
N MET A 84 6.18 5.66 7.66
CA MET A 84 4.76 5.40 7.37
C MET A 84 3.99 6.68 7.01
N LEU A 85 4.28 7.81 7.68
CA LEU A 85 3.67 9.11 7.36
C LEU A 85 4.12 9.66 6.01
N LEU A 86 5.38 9.44 5.60
CA LEU A 86 5.88 9.83 4.29
C LEU A 86 5.28 8.99 3.15
N LEU A 87 5.00 7.71 3.42
CA LEU A 87 4.40 6.82 2.42
C LEU A 87 2.92 7.16 2.16
N ALA A 88 2.19 7.64 3.17
CA ALA A 88 0.77 7.94 3.10
C ALA A 88 0.38 8.88 1.93
N PRO A 89 0.99 10.07 1.73
CA PRO A 89 0.65 10.94 0.60
C PRO A 89 1.00 10.30 -0.75
N ILE A 90 2.10 9.55 -0.84
CA ILE A 90 2.51 8.88 -2.09
C ILE A 90 1.44 7.87 -2.53
N VAL A 91 1.00 7.02 -1.60
CA VAL A 91 -0.05 6.04 -1.85
C VAL A 91 -1.38 6.72 -2.20
N PHE A 92 -1.71 7.82 -1.52
CA PHE A 92 -2.93 8.58 -1.79
C PHE A 92 -2.96 9.15 -3.22
N PHE A 93 -1.86 9.77 -3.66
CA PHE A 93 -1.75 10.28 -5.03
C PHE A 93 -1.82 9.14 -6.06
N SER A 94 -1.21 7.99 -5.79
CA SER A 94 -1.25 6.83 -6.68
C SER A 94 -2.65 6.23 -6.90
N PHE A 95 -3.60 6.48 -5.99
CA PHE A 95 -4.99 6.01 -6.14
C PHE A 95 -5.92 7.06 -6.75
N ILE A 96 -5.52 8.33 -6.74
CA ILE A 96 -6.33 9.44 -7.29
C ILE A 96 -5.99 9.73 -8.74
N LEU A 97 -4.71 9.60 -9.11
CA LEU A 97 -4.19 9.87 -10.44
C LEU A 97 -4.24 8.61 -11.30
#